data_AF-A0A7X3Y2K3-F1
#
_entry.id   AF-A0A7X3Y2K3-F1
#
_cell.length_a   1.000
_cell.length_b   1.000
_cell.length_c   1.000
_cell.angle_alpha   90.00
_cell.angle_beta   90.00
_cell.angle_gamma   90.00
#
_symmetry.space_group_name_H-M   'P 1'
#
loop_
_entity.id
_entity.type
_entity.pdbx_description
1 polymer ?
#
loop_
_entity_poly.entity_id
_entity_poly.type
_entity_poly.pdbx_seq_one_letter_code
_entity_poly.pdbx_strand_id
1 'polypeptide(L)'
;MSRAAFIGAGVALLCLLPPILHFITGPLSPAIGGFVGGMQLPGRRPSLATIAGMAGVMTLILATTITAFTAIGLTVAANIDEERNFGSEVLLFVALFSAIYVFGFSFLGGLFGSSFRK
;
A
#
# COMPACT_ATOMS: atom_id res chain seq x y z
N MET A 1 -26.13 -21.01 27.43
CA MET A 1 -25.01 -21.47 26.58
C MET A 1 -25.14 -21.04 25.11
N SER A 2 -26.22 -21.39 24.39
CA SER A 2 -26.38 -21.05 22.97
C SER A 2 -26.30 -19.55 22.64
N ARG A 3 -26.95 -18.69 23.43
CA ARG A 3 -26.88 -17.22 23.23
C ARG A 3 -25.46 -16.66 23.31
N ALA A 4 -24.67 -17.12 24.29
CA ALA A 4 -23.28 -16.70 24.44
C ALA A 4 -22.42 -17.17 23.27
N ALA A 5 -22.68 -18.38 22.73
CA ALA A 5 -22.01 -18.89 21.54
C ALA A 5 -22.31 -18.05 20.29
N PHE A 6 -23.58 -17.66 20.07
CA PHE A 6 -23.95 -16.78 18.94
C PHE A 6 -23.35 -15.38 19.05
N ILE A 7 -23.33 -14.80 20.27
CA ILE A 7 -22.68 -13.51 20.51
C ILE A 7 -21.17 -13.62 20.25
N GLY A 8 -20.52 -14.65 20.79
CA GLY A 8 -19.08 -14.90 20.57
C GLY A 8 -18.74 -15.07 19.08
N ALA A 9 -19.53 -15.84 18.33
CA ALA A 9 -19.37 -16.02 16.90
C ALA A 9 -19.58 -14.71 16.12
N GLY A 10 -20.56 -13.91 16.50
CA GLY A 10 -20.82 -12.59 15.89
C GLY A 10 -19.65 -11.62 16.10
N VAL A 11 -19.11 -11.55 17.32
CA VAL A 11 -17.93 -10.71 17.61
C VAL A 11 -16.72 -11.19 16.82
N ALA A 12 -16.48 -12.50 16.73
CA ALA A 12 -15.39 -13.05 15.94
C ALA A 12 -15.50 -12.69 14.44
N LEU A 13 -16.71 -12.75 13.86
CA LEU A 13 -16.96 -12.31 12.49
C LEU A 13 -16.71 -10.82 12.29
N LEU A 14 -17.12 -9.98 13.25
CA LEU A 14 -16.86 -8.54 13.20
C LEU A 14 -15.37 -8.23 13.28
N CYS A 15 -14.62 -8.95 14.11
CA CYS A 15 -13.16 -8.80 14.20
C CYS A 15 -12.43 -9.26 12.93
N LEU A 16 -13.04 -10.12 12.11
CA LEU A 16 -12.49 -10.54 10.83
C LEU A 16 -12.73 -9.51 9.71
N LEU A 17 -13.67 -8.59 9.90
CA LEU A 17 -14.04 -7.60 8.90
C LEU A 17 -12.88 -6.65 8.53
N PRO A 18 -12.13 -6.04 9.48
CA PRO A 18 -11.02 -5.15 9.13
C PRO A 18 -9.88 -5.84 8.35
N PRO A 19 -9.40 -7.05 8.74
CA PRO A 19 -8.41 -7.77 7.94
C PRO A 19 -8.88 -8.09 6.53
N ILE A 20 -10.15 -8.51 6.35
CA ILE A 20 -10.71 -8.80 5.03
C ILE A 20 -10.76 -7.53 4.17
N LEU A 21 -11.25 -6.42 4.75
CA LEU A 21 -11.31 -5.15 4.04
C LEU A 21 -9.92 -4.65 3.68
N HIS A 22 -8.94 -4.74 4.58
CA HIS A 22 -7.55 -4.39 4.29
C HIS A 22 -6.94 -5.29 3.20
N PHE A 23 -7.24 -6.59 3.23
CA PHE A 23 -6.72 -7.52 2.21
C PHE A 23 -7.23 -7.18 0.80
N ILE A 24 -8.46 -6.69 0.67
CA ILE A 24 -9.03 -6.31 -0.64
C ILE A 24 -8.64 -4.87 -1.01
N THR A 25 -8.80 -3.93 -0.08
CA THR A 25 -8.63 -2.49 -0.35
C THR A 25 -7.20 -2.01 -0.24
N GLY A 26 -6.38 -2.67 0.59
CA GLY A 26 -4.97 -2.35 0.79
C GLY A 26 -4.19 -2.42 -0.52
N PRO A 27 -4.25 -3.55 -1.27
CA PRO A 27 -3.65 -3.63 -2.60
C PRO A 27 -4.19 -2.54 -3.55
N LEU A 28 -5.49 -2.28 -3.57
CA LEU A 28 -6.08 -1.27 -4.47
C LEU A 28 -5.76 0.18 -4.10
N SER A 29 -5.22 0.45 -2.91
CA SER A 29 -4.99 1.81 -2.41
C SER A 29 -4.12 2.70 -3.30
N PRO A 30 -3.04 2.23 -3.98
CA PRO A 30 -2.25 3.08 -4.87
C PRO A 30 -3.06 3.55 -6.06
N ALA A 31 -3.94 2.70 -6.61
CA ALA A 31 -4.82 3.06 -7.73
C ALA A 31 -5.82 4.14 -7.35
N ILE A 32 -6.42 4.01 -6.15
CA ILE A 32 -7.37 4.99 -5.63
C ILE A 32 -6.66 6.33 -5.35
N GLY A 33 -5.49 6.29 -4.70
CA GLY A 33 -4.69 7.50 -4.44
C GLY A 33 -4.25 8.19 -5.72
N GLY A 34 -3.79 7.41 -6.71
CA GLY A 34 -3.48 7.90 -8.06
C GLY A 34 -4.68 8.57 -8.72
N PHE A 35 -5.86 7.93 -8.68
CA PHE A 35 -7.10 8.49 -9.25
C PHE A 35 -7.48 9.82 -8.60
N VAL A 36 -7.49 9.87 -7.28
CA VAL A 36 -7.80 11.09 -6.53
C VAL A 36 -6.79 12.20 -6.82
N GLY A 37 -5.50 11.88 -6.86
CA GLY A 37 -4.45 12.83 -7.21
C GLY A 37 -4.58 13.33 -8.66
N GLY A 38 -4.88 12.43 -9.60
CA GLY A 38 -5.11 12.74 -11.01
C GLY A 38 -6.26 13.73 -11.22
N MET A 39 -7.35 13.61 -10.45
CA MET A 39 -8.47 14.57 -10.50
C MET A 39 -8.09 15.98 -10.03
N GLN A 40 -7.01 16.12 -9.26
CA GLN A 40 -6.53 17.41 -8.75
C GLN A 40 -5.49 18.07 -9.65
N LEU A 41 -4.89 17.34 -10.61
CA LEU A 41 -3.84 17.86 -11.48
C LEU A 41 -4.35 18.99 -12.40
N PRO A 42 -3.72 20.19 -12.37
CA PRO A 42 -4.20 21.36 -13.09
C PRO A 42 -4.15 21.18 -14.61
N GLY A 43 -5.19 21.67 -15.29
CA GLY A 43 -5.34 21.59 -16.75
C GLY A 43 -6.21 20.40 -17.21
N ARG A 44 -6.83 20.55 -18.38
CA ARG A 44 -7.73 19.53 -18.97
C ARG A 44 -7.03 18.23 -19.37
N ARG A 45 -5.71 18.29 -19.58
CA ARG A 45 -4.86 17.18 -20.00
C ARG A 45 -3.48 17.33 -19.37
N PRO A 46 -3.30 16.92 -18.11
CA PRO A 46 -1.98 16.94 -17.49
C PRO A 46 -1.02 16.07 -18.29
N SER A 47 0.25 16.48 -18.34
CA SER A 47 1.26 15.73 -19.08
C SER A 47 1.50 14.36 -18.43
N LEU A 48 1.91 13.36 -19.24
CA LEU A 48 2.32 12.05 -18.72
C LEU A 48 3.45 12.18 -17.69
N ALA A 49 4.36 13.15 -17.87
CA ALA A 49 5.44 13.42 -16.93
C ALA A 49 4.90 13.89 -15.56
N THR A 50 3.83 14.68 -15.53
CA THR A 50 3.19 15.10 -14.27
C THR A 50 2.55 13.92 -13.53
N ILE A 51 1.85 13.04 -14.26
CA ILE A 51 1.21 11.85 -13.68
C ILE A 51 2.27 10.85 -13.20
N ALA A 52 3.32 10.64 -13.99
CA ALA A 52 4.46 9.80 -13.61
C ALA A 52 5.20 10.36 -12.39
N GLY A 53 5.38 11.69 -12.32
CA GLY A 53 5.97 12.37 -11.17
C GLY A 53 5.17 12.12 -9.88
N MET A 54 3.85 12.29 -9.94
CA MET A 54 2.96 12.00 -8.80
C MET A 54 3.04 10.53 -8.36
N ALA A 55 2.96 9.58 -9.30
CA ALA A 55 3.12 8.15 -9.02
C ALA A 55 4.50 7.83 -8.42
N GLY A 56 5.54 8.50 -8.91
CA GLY A 56 6.91 8.41 -8.39
C GLY A 56 7.02 8.88 -6.94
N VAL A 57 6.41 10.02 -6.58
CA VAL A 57 6.38 10.51 -5.20
C VAL A 57 5.66 9.51 -4.28
N MET A 58 4.50 8.98 -4.69
CA MET A 58 3.80 7.95 -3.90
C MET A 58 4.66 6.70 -3.70
N THR A 59 5.35 6.26 -4.75
CA THR A 59 6.26 5.11 -4.69
C THR A 59 7.43 5.36 -3.75
N LEU A 60 8.00 6.56 -3.77
CA LEU A 60 9.10 6.95 -2.88
C LEU A 60 8.65 6.95 -1.42
N ILE A 61 7.47 7.52 -1.11
CA ILE A 61 6.91 7.54 0.24
C ILE A 61 6.71 6.11 0.77
N LEU A 62 6.19 5.20 -0.06
CA LEU A 62 6.02 3.82 0.37
C LEU A 62 7.38 3.13 0.57
N ALA A 63 8.32 3.30 -0.35
CA ALA A 63 9.64 2.70 -0.25
C ALA A 63 10.38 3.15 1.02
N THR A 64 10.31 4.44 1.37
CA THR A 64 10.89 4.95 2.62
C THR A 64 10.18 4.39 3.85
N THR A 65 8.86 4.24 3.80
CA THR A 65 8.07 3.65 4.89
C THR A 65 8.45 2.18 5.11
N ILE A 66 8.52 1.37 4.06
CA ILE A 66 8.94 -0.04 4.14
C ILE A 66 10.37 -0.14 4.68
N THR A 67 11.28 0.70 4.19
CA THR A 67 12.67 0.73 4.65
C THR A 67 12.76 1.09 6.12
N ALA A 68 12.01 2.10 6.58
CA ALA A 68 11.98 2.51 7.98
C ALA A 68 11.48 1.39 8.90
N PHE A 69 10.35 0.76 8.56
CA PHE A 69 9.83 -0.36 9.35
C PHE A 69 10.78 -1.57 9.36
N THR A 70 11.43 -1.86 8.22
CA THR A 70 12.41 -2.95 8.13
C THR A 70 13.64 -2.65 8.99
N ALA A 71 14.15 -1.41 8.95
CA ALA A 71 15.28 -0.99 9.77
C ALA A 71 14.97 -1.06 11.28
N ILE A 72 13.76 -0.62 11.68
CA ILE A 72 13.29 -0.75 13.07
C ILE A 72 13.19 -2.23 13.46
N GLY A 73 12.58 -3.07 12.62
CA GLY A 73 12.45 -4.51 12.86
C GLY A 73 13.81 -5.20 13.01
N LEU A 74 14.78 -4.88 12.13
CA LEU A 74 16.16 -5.36 12.22
C LEU A 74 16.85 -4.90 13.51
N THR A 75 16.66 -3.64 13.91
CA THR A 75 17.22 -3.10 15.16
C THR A 75 16.65 -3.83 16.36
N VAL A 76 15.34 -4.09 16.40
CA VAL A 76 14.69 -4.85 17.48
C VAL A 76 15.17 -6.29 17.51
N ALA A 77 15.22 -6.97 16.35
CA ALA A 77 15.67 -8.36 16.24
C ALA A 77 17.13 -8.55 16.68
N ALA A 78 18.02 -7.61 16.34
CA ALA A 78 19.42 -7.62 16.78
C ALA A 78 19.58 -7.54 18.31
N ASN A 79 18.57 -7.06 19.04
CA ASN A 79 18.56 -7.01 20.50
C ASN A 79 17.90 -8.25 21.16
N ILE A 80 17.37 -9.19 20.38
CA ILE A 80 16.60 -10.35 20.87
C ILE A 80 17.31 -11.69 20.57
N ASP A 81 18.57 -11.68 20.11
CA ASP A 81 19.37 -12.89 19.79
C ASP A 81 18.68 -13.88 18.82
N GLU A 82 17.75 -13.40 17.97
CA GLU A 82 17.22 -14.23 16.88
C GLU A 82 18.07 -14.04 15.62
N GLU A 83 18.86 -15.05 15.32
CA GLU A 83 19.60 -15.21 14.07
C GLU A 83 18.63 -15.47 12.89
N ARG A 84 17.77 -14.52 12.57
CA ARG A 84 16.91 -14.54 11.37
C ARG A 84 17.52 -13.63 10.30
N ASN A 85 18.48 -14.19 9.58
CA ASN A 85 18.89 -13.64 8.29
C ASN A 85 17.75 -13.83 7.28
N PHE A 86 16.76 -12.93 7.30
CA PHE A 86 15.98 -12.71 6.08
C PHE A 86 16.97 -12.30 5.00
N GLY A 87 17.18 -13.18 4.01
CA GLY A 87 18.13 -12.95 2.94
C GLY A 87 17.88 -11.59 2.29
N SER A 88 18.93 -10.79 2.13
CA SER A 88 18.87 -9.47 1.48
C SER A 88 18.18 -9.52 0.11
N GLU A 89 18.25 -10.67 -0.56
CA GLU A 89 17.55 -10.95 -1.81
C GLU A 89 16.02 -10.89 -1.70
N VAL A 90 15.45 -11.43 -0.62
CA VAL A 90 14.00 -11.43 -0.40
C VAL A 90 13.51 -10.00 -0.15
N LEU A 91 14.25 -9.23 0.65
CA LEU A 91 13.94 -7.82 0.89
C LEU A 91 14.03 -6.99 -0.38
N LEU A 92 15.07 -7.20 -1.19
CA LEU A 92 15.23 -6.54 -2.48
C LEU A 92 14.08 -6.89 -3.43
N PHE A 93 13.71 -8.17 -3.51
CA PHE A 93 12.58 -8.62 -4.33
C PHE A 93 11.27 -7.96 -3.91
N VAL A 94 10.96 -7.96 -2.60
CA VAL A 94 9.75 -7.33 -2.07
C VAL A 94 9.75 -5.82 -2.32
N ALA A 95 10.89 -5.15 -2.14
CA ALA A 95 11.02 -3.71 -2.37
C ALA A 95 10.79 -3.36 -3.85
N LEU A 96 11.44 -4.08 -4.78
CA LEU A 96 11.27 -3.87 -6.23
C LEU A 96 9.84 -4.16 -6.68
N PHE A 97 9.28 -5.29 -6.25
CA PHE A 97 7.92 -5.66 -6.60
C PHE A 97 6.91 -4.62 -6.08
N SER A 98 7.05 -4.20 -4.83
CA SER A 98 6.19 -3.17 -4.23
C SER A 98 6.33 -1.83 -4.95
N ALA A 99 7.54 -1.45 -5.35
CA ALA A 99 7.79 -0.21 -6.08
C ALA A 99 7.11 -0.23 -7.46
N ILE A 100 7.29 -1.30 -8.23
CA ILE A 100 6.63 -1.48 -9.54
C ILE A 100 5.12 -1.49 -9.39
N TYR A 101 4.62 -2.23 -8.40
CA TYR A 101 3.20 -2.34 -8.10
C TYR A 101 2.58 -0.97 -7.79
N VAL A 102 3.15 -0.24 -6.84
CA VAL A 102 2.63 1.08 -6.42
C VAL A 102 2.78 2.12 -7.50
N PHE A 103 3.90 2.13 -8.21
CA PHE A 103 4.08 3.03 -9.33
C PHE A 103 3.04 2.77 -10.42
N GLY A 104 2.91 1.51 -10.86
CA GLY A 104 2.00 1.12 -11.92
C GLY A 104 0.54 1.43 -11.59
N PHE A 105 0.07 1.02 -10.41
CA PHE A 105 -1.31 1.29 -9.99
C PHE A 105 -1.57 2.78 -9.77
N SER A 106 -0.65 3.52 -9.14
CA SER A 106 -0.81 4.97 -8.95
C SER A 106 -0.81 5.72 -10.28
N PHE A 107 0.02 5.30 -11.23
CA PHE A 107 0.08 5.88 -12.56
C PHE A 107 -1.21 5.63 -13.34
N LEU A 108 -1.70 4.39 -13.37
CA LEU A 108 -2.97 4.04 -14.00
C LEU A 108 -4.14 4.80 -13.36
N GLY A 109 -4.18 4.85 -12.03
CA GLY A 109 -5.15 5.64 -11.29
C GLY A 109 -5.14 7.10 -11.75
N GLY A 110 -3.96 7.73 -11.80
CA GLY A 110 -3.79 9.12 -12.23
C GLY A 110 -4.23 9.39 -13.66
N LEU A 111 -3.98 8.45 -14.59
CA LEU A 111 -4.47 8.53 -15.97
C LEU A 111 -6.00 8.56 -16.01
N PHE A 112 -6.66 7.64 -15.31
CA PHE A 112 -8.11 7.63 -15.25
C PHE A 112 -8.63 8.89 -14.57
N GLY A 113 -8.13 9.24 -13.38
CA GLY A 113 -8.60 10.40 -12.61
C GLY A 113 -8.49 11.72 -13.37
N SER A 114 -7.38 11.92 -14.09
CA SER A 114 -7.20 13.11 -14.93
C SER A 114 -8.19 13.19 -16.09
N SER A 115 -8.68 12.05 -16.59
CA SER A 115 -9.65 11.99 -17.68
C SER A 115 -11.08 12.37 -17.25
N PHE A 116 -11.41 12.27 -15.95
CA PHE A 116 -12.72 12.65 -15.41
C PHE A 116 -12.83 14.12 -15.04
N ARG A 117 -11.72 14.88 -15.06
CA ARG A 117 -11.73 16.32 -14.77
C ARG A 117 -12.22 17.10 -16.01
N LYS A 118 -13.41 17.71 -15.91
CA LYS A 118 -14.00 18.54 -16.97
C LYS A 118 -13.33 19.92 -17.11
#